data_AF-A0A3D4KJA5-F1
#
_entry.id   AF-A0A3D4KJA5-F1
#
_cell.length_a   1.000
_cell.length_b   1.000
_cell.length_c   1.000
_cell.angle_alpha   90.00
_cell.angle_beta   90.00
_cell.angle_gamma   90.00
#
_symmetry.space_group_name_H-M   'P 1'
#
loop_
_entity.id
_entity.type
_entity.pdbx_description
1 polymer ?
#
loop_
_entity_poly.entity_id
_entity_poly.type
_entity_poly.pdbx_seq_one_letter_code
_entity_poly.pdbx_strand_id
1 'polypeptide(L)'
;TVTGQDHTSMDRVLITRRYQELADYAEHAESIDVERLARLDHAFHLAVSQASHNPVLVHTLQSLTDLLLSSVFASVKHLYHRTGPREMINRQHARLHDAVVAGDAEQARQVALEHLTSITELLRELEVESERLERSAMRMEPW
;
A
#
# COMPACT_ATOMS: atom_id res chain seq x y z
N THR A 1 -15.22 27.51 17.34
CA THR A 1 -13.96 26.90 17.82
C THR A 1 -14.14 25.41 17.67
N VAL A 2 -13.68 24.84 16.54
CA VAL A 2 -13.74 23.40 16.30
C VAL A 2 -12.61 22.79 17.11
N THR A 3 -12.94 22.07 18.17
CA THR A 3 -11.97 21.49 19.12
C THR A 3 -11.37 20.21 18.53
N GLY A 4 -10.10 19.89 18.83
CA GLY A 4 -9.34 18.80 18.18
C GLY A 4 -9.97 17.39 18.19
N GLN A 5 -11.01 17.16 18.99
CA GLN A 5 -11.81 15.92 18.97
C GLN A 5 -12.70 15.80 17.71
N ASP A 6 -13.18 16.92 17.15
CA ASP A 6 -13.99 16.94 15.93
C ASP A 6 -13.13 16.60 14.70
N HIS A 7 -11.91 17.14 14.64
CA HIS A 7 -10.95 16.85 13.57
C HIS A 7 -10.52 15.37 13.57
N THR A 8 -10.18 14.82 14.74
CA THR A 8 -9.81 13.40 14.87
C THR A 8 -10.95 12.47 14.44
N SER A 9 -12.20 12.86 14.71
CA SER A 9 -13.38 12.10 14.30
C SER A 9 -13.61 12.18 12.79
N MET A 10 -13.43 13.35 12.18
CA MET A 10 -13.49 13.52 10.72
C MET A 10 -12.39 12.77 9.98
N ASP A 11 -11.18 12.75 10.53
CA ASP A 11 -10.02 12.04 9.97
C ASP A 11 -10.29 10.53 9.92
N ARG A 12 -10.82 9.95 11.01
CA ARG A 12 -11.20 8.53 11.06
C ARG A 12 -12.27 8.18 10.04
N VAL A 13 -13.27 9.05 9.85
CA VAL A 13 -14.31 8.87 8.83
C VAL A 13 -13.69 8.87 7.42
N LEU A 14 -12.77 9.80 7.14
CA LEU A 14 -12.10 9.89 5.85
C LEU A 14 -11.26 8.63 5.57
N ILE A 15 -10.46 8.21 6.55
CA ILE A 15 -9.62 7.00 6.47
C ILE A 15 -10.49 5.76 6.22
N THR A 16 -11.57 5.59 6.99
CA THR A 16 -12.51 4.48 6.84
C THR A 16 -13.08 4.43 5.42
N ARG A 17 -13.52 5.59 4.90
CA ARG A 17 -14.07 5.67 3.55
C ARG A 17 -13.05 5.29 2.47
N ARG A 18 -11.79 5.76 2.59
CA ARG A 18 -10.73 5.39 1.64
C ARG A 18 -10.39 3.91 1.70
N TYR A 19 -10.31 3.36 2.90
CA TYR A 19 -10.08 1.92 3.11
C TYR A 19 -11.19 1.08 2.47
N GLN A 20 -12.46 1.43 2.69
CA GLN A 20 -13.59 0.73 2.09
C GLN A 20 -13.55 0.78 0.56
N GLU A 21 -13.29 1.95 -0.03
CA GLU A 21 -13.17 2.09 -1.49
C GLU A 21 -12.06 1.18 -2.07
N LEU A 22 -10.93 1.03 -1.36
CA LEU A 22 -9.85 0.13 -1.72
C LEU A 22 -10.23 -1.35 -1.56
N ALA A 23 -10.76 -1.72 -0.39
CA ALA A 23 -11.10 -3.09 -0.05
C ALA A 23 -12.22 -3.64 -0.95
N ASP A 24 -13.29 -2.85 -1.15
CA ASP A 24 -14.41 -3.21 -2.01
C ASP A 24 -13.93 -3.48 -3.44
N TYR A 25 -13.05 -2.63 -3.96
CA TYR A 25 -12.50 -2.80 -5.30
C TYR A 25 -11.59 -4.04 -5.39
N ALA A 26 -10.75 -4.28 -4.39
CA ALA A 26 -9.84 -5.42 -4.37
C ALA A 26 -10.58 -6.78 -4.24
N GLU A 27 -11.75 -6.79 -3.61
CA GLU A 27 -12.57 -7.99 -3.40
C GLU A 27 -13.54 -8.28 -4.55
N HIS A 28 -14.20 -7.25 -5.09
CA HIS A 28 -15.34 -7.43 -5.99
C HIS A 28 -15.05 -7.18 -7.48
N ALA A 29 -13.87 -6.66 -7.83
CA ALA A 29 -13.55 -6.42 -9.23
C ALA A 29 -13.40 -7.75 -9.99
N GLU A 30 -14.18 -7.93 -11.07
CA GLU A 30 -14.05 -9.08 -11.99
C GLU A 30 -12.64 -9.18 -12.59
N SER A 31 -12.02 -8.02 -12.83
CA SER A 31 -10.62 -7.89 -13.24
C SER A 31 -10.01 -6.67 -12.59
N ILE A 32 -8.79 -6.81 -12.04
CA ILE A 32 -8.08 -5.71 -11.41
C ILE A 32 -7.47 -4.79 -12.49
N ASP A 33 -8.07 -3.61 -12.67
CA ASP A 33 -7.36 -2.47 -13.26
C ASP A 33 -6.38 -1.90 -12.22
N VAL A 34 -5.09 -2.04 -12.54
CA VAL A 34 -3.95 -1.66 -11.71
C VAL A 34 -3.89 -0.17 -11.48
N GLU A 35 -4.18 0.65 -12.49
CA GLU A 35 -4.11 2.10 -12.36
C GLU A 35 -5.15 2.58 -11.34
N ARG A 36 -6.35 2.04 -11.45
CA ARG A 36 -7.42 2.32 -10.49
C ARG A 36 -7.06 1.86 -9.10
N LEU A 37 -6.52 0.64 -8.96
CA LEU A 37 -6.10 0.11 -7.67
C LEU A 37 -5.01 0.98 -7.02
N ALA A 38 -3.99 1.37 -7.78
CA ALA A 38 -2.89 2.21 -7.31
C ALA A 38 -3.41 3.58 -6.81
N ARG A 39 -4.41 4.15 -7.48
CA ARG A 39 -5.04 5.41 -7.04
C ARG A 39 -5.80 5.24 -5.73
N LEU A 40 -6.51 4.12 -5.55
CA LEU A 40 -7.24 3.82 -4.31
C LEU A 40 -6.29 3.56 -3.13
N ASP A 41 -5.24 2.78 -3.38
CA ASP A 41 -4.15 2.49 -2.45
C ASP A 41 -3.47 3.78 -1.97
N HIS A 42 -3.06 4.63 -2.91
CA HIS A 42 -2.49 5.94 -2.62
C HIS A 42 -3.44 6.83 -1.81
N ALA A 43 -4.73 6.86 -2.17
CA ALA A 43 -5.72 7.67 -1.46
C ALA A 43 -5.93 7.22 -0.01
N PHE A 44 -5.85 5.92 0.27
CA PHE A 44 -5.87 5.39 1.64
C PHE A 44 -4.64 5.81 2.43
N HIS A 45 -3.44 5.61 1.88
CA HIS A 45 -2.19 6.01 2.54
C HIS A 45 -2.10 7.51 2.80
N LEU A 46 -2.60 8.34 1.88
CA LEU A 46 -2.64 9.79 2.04
C LEU A 46 -3.55 10.20 3.21
N ALA A 47 -4.74 9.60 3.33
CA ALA A 47 -5.66 9.90 4.43
C ALA A 47 -5.07 9.52 5.80
N VAL A 48 -4.40 8.37 5.91
CA VAL A 48 -3.70 7.96 7.14
C VAL A 48 -2.56 8.94 7.48
N SER A 49 -1.81 9.37 6.47
CA SER A 49 -0.70 10.32 6.65
C SER A 49 -1.18 11.66 7.19
N GLN A 50 -2.22 12.23 6.57
CA GLN A 50 -2.79 13.53 6.94
C GLN A 50 -3.39 13.51 8.36
N ALA A 51 -4.07 12.42 8.73
CA ALA A 51 -4.63 12.23 10.06
C ALA A 51 -3.58 12.14 11.17
N SER A 52 -2.40 11.58 10.87
CA SER A 52 -1.39 11.30 11.90
C SER A 52 -0.83 12.55 12.58
N HIS A 53 -0.88 13.73 11.92
CA HIS A 53 -0.19 14.96 12.33
C HIS A 53 1.26 14.73 12.83
N ASN A 54 1.86 13.61 12.43
CA ASN A 54 3.13 13.11 12.93
C ASN A 54 4.16 13.21 11.80
N PRO A 55 5.11 14.16 11.90
CA PRO A 55 6.08 14.44 10.83
C PRO A 55 6.90 13.21 10.40
N VAL A 56 7.14 12.26 11.31
CA VAL A 56 7.90 11.03 11.02
C VAL A 56 7.08 10.05 10.17
N LEU A 57 5.78 9.90 10.49
CA LEU A 57 4.84 9.07 9.72
C LEU A 57 4.57 9.68 8.33
N VAL A 58 4.42 11.01 8.27
CA VAL A 58 4.29 11.76 7.01
C VAL A 58 5.53 11.58 6.13
N HIS A 59 6.74 11.71 6.66
CA HIS A 59 7.98 11.54 5.89
C HIS A 59 8.19 10.10 5.40
N THR A 60 7.78 9.11 6.19
CA THR A 60 7.86 7.68 5.83
C THR A 60 6.85 7.33 4.73
N LEU A 61 5.63 7.85 4.82
CA LEU A 61 4.59 7.66 3.80
C LEU A 61 4.82 8.51 2.54
N GLN A 62 5.50 9.65 2.64
CA GLN A 62 6.02 10.40 1.48
C GLN A 62 7.14 9.63 0.80
N SER A 63 8.06 9.04 1.55
CA SER A 63 9.12 8.18 0.99
C SER A 63 8.52 6.93 0.31
N LEU A 64 7.46 6.35 0.87
CA LEU A 64 6.61 5.37 0.18
C LEU A 64 6.02 5.97 -1.08
N THR A 65 5.29 7.08 -0.99
CA THR A 65 4.64 7.75 -2.13
C THR A 65 5.62 8.09 -3.25
N ASP A 66 6.87 8.44 -2.93
CA ASP A 66 7.94 8.77 -3.87
C ASP A 66 8.57 7.51 -4.49
N LEU A 67 8.74 6.43 -3.71
CA LEU A 67 9.01 5.07 -4.22
C LEU A 67 7.85 4.57 -5.09
N LEU A 68 6.63 4.95 -4.73
CA LEU A 68 5.39 4.51 -5.33
C LEU A 68 5.19 5.24 -6.69
N LEU A 69 5.36 6.55 -6.78
CA LEU A 69 5.12 7.34 -8.01
C LEU A 69 6.05 7.01 -9.19
N SER A 70 7.23 6.43 -8.94
CA SER A 70 8.16 6.00 -10.00
C SER A 70 8.12 4.49 -10.31
N SER A 71 7.64 3.63 -9.39
CA SER A 71 7.70 2.16 -9.51
C SER A 71 6.34 1.42 -9.39
N VAL A 72 5.28 2.04 -8.84
CA VAL A 72 4.00 1.36 -8.52
C VAL A 72 3.27 0.75 -9.68
N PHE A 73 3.26 1.38 -10.85
CA PHE A 73 2.46 0.84 -11.94
C PHE A 73 2.93 -0.55 -12.37
N ALA A 74 4.24 -0.79 -12.37
CA ALA A 74 4.80 -2.12 -12.66
C ALA A 74 4.71 -3.03 -11.43
N SER A 75 5.01 -2.50 -10.26
CA SER A 75 5.07 -3.21 -8.98
C SER A 75 3.70 -3.70 -8.49
N VAL A 76 2.71 -2.81 -8.35
CA VAL A 76 1.33 -3.16 -7.96
C VAL A 76 0.68 -4.09 -8.99
N LYS A 77 0.97 -3.90 -10.29
CA LYS A 77 0.55 -4.86 -11.33
C LYS A 77 1.06 -6.26 -11.03
N HIS A 78 2.36 -6.42 -10.77
CA HIS A 78 2.94 -7.74 -10.54
C HIS A 78 2.50 -8.35 -9.20
N LEU A 79 2.36 -7.54 -8.15
CA LEU A 79 1.96 -8.00 -6.82
C LEU A 79 0.48 -8.42 -6.78
N TYR A 80 -0.43 -7.60 -7.33
CA TYR A 80 -1.86 -7.91 -7.28
C TYR A 80 -2.32 -8.97 -8.30
N HIS A 81 -1.50 -9.29 -9.31
CA HIS A 81 -1.73 -10.47 -10.15
C HIS A 81 -1.40 -11.80 -9.46
N ARG A 82 -0.70 -11.78 -8.32
CA ARG A 82 -0.36 -12.97 -7.54
C ARG A 82 -1.26 -13.07 -6.32
N THR A 83 -1.99 -14.17 -6.18
CA THR A 83 -2.96 -14.37 -5.10
C THR A 83 -2.35 -14.20 -3.71
N GLY A 84 -1.15 -14.76 -3.47
CA GLY A 84 -0.48 -14.69 -2.17
C GLY A 84 -0.12 -13.26 -1.72
N PRO A 85 0.70 -12.52 -2.49
CA PRO A 85 1.03 -11.12 -2.20
C PRO A 85 -0.23 -10.24 -2.07
N ARG A 86 -1.22 -10.40 -2.96
CA ARG A 86 -2.50 -9.67 -2.87
C ARG A 86 -3.20 -9.87 -1.52
N GLU A 87 -3.40 -11.11 -1.10
CA GLU A 87 -4.07 -11.41 0.16
C GLU A 87 -3.29 -10.87 1.37
N MET A 88 -1.96 -10.96 1.33
CA MET A 88 -1.09 -10.41 2.37
C MET A 88 -1.26 -8.89 2.49
N ILE A 89 -1.20 -8.17 1.37
CA ILE A 89 -1.35 -6.71 1.31
C ILE A 89 -2.72 -6.30 1.83
N ASN A 90 -3.80 -6.95 1.37
CA ASN A 90 -5.16 -6.67 1.82
C ASN A 90 -5.32 -6.86 3.35
N ARG A 91 -4.71 -7.92 3.91
CA ARG A 91 -4.71 -8.14 5.37
C ARG A 91 -3.94 -7.06 6.13
N GLN A 92 -2.81 -6.61 5.59
CA GLN A 92 -2.02 -5.53 6.20
C GLN A 92 -2.78 -4.20 6.18
N HIS A 93 -3.49 -3.87 5.09
CA HIS A 93 -4.36 -2.70 5.02
C HIS A 93 -5.49 -2.75 6.04
N ALA A 94 -6.16 -3.91 6.19
CA ALA A 94 -7.21 -4.09 7.19
C ALA A 94 -6.67 -3.87 8.61
N ARG A 95 -5.54 -4.49 8.96
CA ARG A 95 -4.89 -4.32 10.27
C ARG A 95 -4.50 -2.86 10.54
N LEU A 96 -4.01 -2.16 9.52
CA LEU A 96 -3.62 -0.75 9.65
C LEU A 96 -4.84 0.13 9.88
N HIS A 97 -5.90 -0.08 9.09
CA HIS A 97 -7.18 0.60 9.26
C HIS A 97 -7.71 0.43 10.69
N ASP A 98 -7.79 -0.81 11.17
CA ASP A 98 -8.36 -1.12 12.48
C ASP A 98 -7.56 -0.44 13.62
N ALA A 99 -6.23 -0.48 13.54
CA ALA A 99 -5.37 0.19 14.52
C ALA A 99 -5.59 1.72 14.53
N VAL A 100 -5.72 2.34 13.35
CA VAL A 100 -5.93 3.78 13.22
C VAL A 100 -7.32 4.19 13.73
N VAL A 101 -8.37 3.44 13.40
CA VAL A 101 -9.74 3.72 13.86
C VAL A 101 -9.87 3.52 15.38
N ALA A 102 -9.18 2.52 15.94
CA ALA A 102 -9.10 2.30 17.38
C ALA A 102 -8.30 3.40 18.10
N GLY A 103 -7.46 4.16 17.39
CA GLY A 103 -6.55 5.14 17.96
C GLY A 103 -5.32 4.52 18.62
N ASP A 104 -4.97 3.29 18.25
CA ASP A 104 -3.78 2.59 18.74
C ASP A 104 -2.57 2.97 17.87
N ALA A 105 -1.90 4.05 18.26
CA ALA A 105 -0.77 4.59 17.51
C ALA A 105 0.41 3.62 17.42
N GLU A 106 0.66 2.82 18.45
CA GLU A 106 1.79 1.89 18.47
C GLU A 106 1.51 0.69 17.56
N GLN A 107 0.31 0.13 17.62
CA GLN A 107 -0.09 -0.94 16.72
C GLN A 107 -0.10 -0.47 15.26
N ALA A 108 -0.60 0.74 14.97
CA ALA A 108 -0.59 1.31 13.63
C ALA A 108 0.84 1.47 13.08
N ARG A 109 1.77 1.94 13.92
CA ARG A 109 3.19 2.06 13.58
C ARG A 109 3.80 0.70 13.24
N GLN A 110 3.54 -0.32 14.06
CA GLN A 110 4.06 -1.66 13.83
C GLN A 110 3.54 -2.24 12.51
N VAL A 111 2.23 -2.13 12.24
CA VAL A 111 1.64 -2.66 11.00
C VAL A 111 2.17 -1.94 9.77
N ALA A 112 2.34 -0.61 9.84
CA ALA A 112 2.90 0.16 8.74
C ALA A 112 4.35 -0.25 8.42
N LEU A 113 5.17 -0.49 9.44
CA LEU A 113 6.55 -0.99 9.26
C LEU A 113 6.57 -2.42 8.69
N GLU A 114 5.72 -3.31 9.18
CA GLU A 114 5.57 -4.66 8.63
C GLU A 114 5.20 -4.61 7.15
N HIS A 115 4.22 -3.78 6.79
CA HIS A 115 3.78 -3.60 5.40
C HIS A 115 4.91 -3.10 4.50
N LEU A 116 5.65 -2.08 4.94
CA LEU A 116 6.82 -1.54 4.26
C LEU A 116 7.89 -2.58 3.98
N THR A 117 8.23 -3.37 5.00
CA THR A 117 9.23 -4.44 4.88
C THR A 117 8.77 -5.49 3.89
N SER A 118 7.52 -5.97 4.00
CA SER A 118 6.99 -7.00 3.10
C SER A 118 6.95 -6.54 1.64
N ILE A 119 6.52 -5.30 1.38
CA ILE A 119 6.53 -4.74 0.02
C ILE A 119 7.97 -4.65 -0.50
N THR A 120 8.90 -4.10 0.29
CA THR A 120 10.31 -3.97 -0.13
C THR A 120 10.93 -5.32 -0.48
N GLU A 121 10.66 -6.37 0.31
CA GLU A 121 11.15 -7.72 0.06
C GLU A 121 10.58 -8.29 -1.23
N LEU A 122 9.26 -8.19 -1.42
CA LEU A 122 8.58 -8.67 -2.64
C LEU A 122 9.09 -7.98 -3.90
N LEU A 123 9.36 -6.66 -3.85
CA LEU A 123 9.90 -5.93 -4.98
C LEU A 123 11.31 -6.40 -5.34
N ARG A 124 12.16 -6.65 -4.35
CA ARG A 124 13.52 -7.19 -4.57
C ARG A 124 13.46 -8.59 -5.18
N GLU A 125 12.53 -9.43 -4.73
CA GLU A 125 12.32 -10.76 -5.32
C GLU A 125 11.87 -10.67 -6.78
N LEU A 126 10.99 -9.72 -7.11
CA LEU A 126 10.54 -9.50 -8.49
C LEU A 126 11.68 -9.03 -9.40
N GLU A 127 12.52 -8.11 -8.91
CA GLU A 127 13.68 -7.61 -9.64
C GLU A 127 14.68 -8.74 -9.93
N VAL A 128 15.02 -9.54 -8.92
CA VAL A 128 15.91 -10.70 -9.07
C VAL A 128 15.37 -11.74 -10.05
N GLU A 129 14.06 -12.03 -10.02
CA GLU A 129 13.46 -12.95 -10.99
C GLU A 129 13.49 -12.38 -12.42
N SER A 130 13.21 -11.07 -12.59
CA SER A 130 13.30 -10.40 -13.89
C SER A 130 14.70 -10.52 -14.48
N GLU A 131 15.73 -10.18 -13.70
CA GLU A 131 17.13 -10.31 -14.10
C GLU A 131 17.53 -11.76 -14.42
N ARG A 132 16.94 -12.75 -13.74
CA ARG A 132 17.19 -14.17 -14.00
C ARG A 132 16.59 -14.58 -15.35
N LEU A 133 15.36 -14.14 -15.63
CA LEU A 133 14.67 -14.41 -16.89
C LEU A 133 15.41 -13.77 -18.07
N GLU A 134 15.83 -12.51 -17.95
CA GLU A 134 16.61 -11.81 -18.97
C GLU A 134 17.93 -12.54 -19.28
N ARG A 135 18.69 -12.93 -18.24
CA ARG A 135 19.94 -13.71 -18.39
C ARG A 135 19.73 -15.11 -18.96
N SER A 136 18.54 -15.69 -18.81
CA SER A 136 18.18 -16.96 -19.43
C SER A 136 17.81 -16.78 -20.90
N ALA A 137 17.05 -15.73 -21.23
CA ALA A 137 16.66 -15.40 -22.59
C ALA A 137 17.86 -15.04 -23.47
N MET A 138 18.81 -14.24 -22.96
CA MET A 138 20.07 -13.92 -23.66
C MET A 138 20.94 -15.15 -23.94
N ARG A 139 20.77 -16.24 -23.20
CA ARG A 139 21.48 -17.51 -23.42
C ARG A 139 20.82 -18.41 -24.48
N MET A 140 19.58 -18.10 -24.85
CA MET A 140 18.75 -18.91 -25.76
C MET A 140 18.67 -18.32 -27.17
N GLU A 141 19.18 -17.11 -27.41
CA GLU A 141 19.31 -16.57 -28.77
C GLU A 141 20.53 -17.21 -29.47
N PRO A 142 20.33 -18.01 -30.54
CA PRO A 142 21.44 -18.55 -31.31
C PRO A 142 22.02 -17.48 -32.24
N TRP A 143 23.35 -17.50 -32.37
CA TRP A 143 24.13 -16.70 -33.33
C TRP A 143 23.73 -16.95 -34.79
#